data_AF-A0AA42IFH8-F1
#
_entry.id   AF-A0AA42IFH8-F1
#
_cell.length_a   1.000
_cell.length_b   1.000
_cell.length_c   1.000
_cell.angle_alpha   90.00
_cell.angle_beta   90.00
_cell.angle_gamma   90.00
#
_symmetry.space_group_name_H-M   'P 1'
#
loop_
_entity.id
_entity.type
_entity.pdbx_description
1 polymer ?
#
loop_
_entity_poly.entity_id
_entity_poly.type
_entity_poly.pdbx_seq_one_letter_code
_entity_poly.pdbx_strand_id
1 'polypeptide(L)'
;MLDSVCILQRDGLGFTYTHRSFQEYFAAQFLVNKISNKKFELFEKVFNVNWRDNVLNMVFDINPAILEKEWIIPKSIYILSDVKEFIGEDILLLNKIYSSITTFENDYGETLIGFGMGHSSNYAEFFMFFNKLYENEYEEYCKENFIQKSESSTKFEENLIDLINNSGDINLVEPEVIDPYVIDLVNKAEITPFIERNIGFLAYMIDIINKKNNKQDVDIAALILDD
;
A
#
# COMPACT_ATOMS: atom_id res chain seq x y z
N MET A 1 34.74 10.43 18.68
CA MET A 1 33.36 9.95 18.45
C MET A 1 32.67 9.95 19.81
N LEU A 2 31.39 10.30 19.89
CA LEU A 2 30.65 10.20 21.15
C LEU A 2 30.30 8.73 21.36
N ASP A 3 31.02 8.06 22.27
CA ASP A 3 30.90 6.61 22.53
C ASP A 3 29.60 6.21 23.24
N SER A 4 28.74 7.18 23.58
CA SER A 4 27.41 6.93 24.14
C SER A 4 26.46 8.06 23.80
N VAL A 5 25.30 7.72 23.23
CA VAL A 5 24.18 8.64 23.00
C VAL A 5 23.11 8.29 24.03
N CYS A 6 22.63 9.30 24.78
CA CYS A 6 21.54 9.10 25.71
C CYS A 6 20.25 8.77 24.93
N ILE A 7 19.53 7.71 25.30
CA ILE A 7 18.32 7.27 24.58
C ILE A 7 17.09 8.08 25.02
N LEU A 8 17.02 8.44 26.30
CA LEU A 8 15.93 9.18 26.90
C LEU A 8 16.46 10.49 27.48
N GLN A 9 15.80 11.60 27.18
CA GLN A 9 16.07 12.89 27.81
C GLN A 9 14.87 13.34 28.61
N ARG A 10 15.13 14.08 29.68
CA ARG A 10 14.08 14.74 30.44
C ARG A 10 13.57 15.94 29.63
N ASP A 11 12.27 15.96 29.38
CA ASP A 11 11.58 17.07 28.75
C ASP A 11 10.45 17.54 29.68
N GLY A 12 10.69 18.68 30.34
CA GLY A 12 9.85 19.18 31.43
C GLY A 12 9.70 18.18 32.60
N LEU A 13 8.47 17.73 32.81
CA LEU A 13 8.11 16.74 33.84
C LEU A 13 8.15 15.29 33.32
N GLY A 14 8.37 15.08 32.02
CA GLY A 14 8.38 13.77 31.37
C GLY A 14 9.76 13.35 30.88
N PHE A 15 9.80 12.14 30.30
CA PHE A 15 10.93 11.64 29.52
C PHE A 15 10.48 11.43 28.08
N THR A 16 11.33 11.80 27.13
CA THR A 16 11.11 11.57 25.70
C THR A 16 12.34 10.92 25.08
N TYR A 17 12.16 10.22 23.96
CA TYR A 17 13.30 9.74 23.19
C TYR A 17 14.10 10.92 22.65
N THR A 18 15.43 10.80 22.69
CA THR A 18 16.32 11.83 22.15
C THR A 18 16.23 11.95 20.63
N HIS A 19 15.81 10.88 19.95
CA HIS A 19 15.56 10.87 18.51
C HIS A 19 14.39 9.94 18.16
N ARG A 20 13.58 10.34 17.17
CA ARG A 20 12.41 9.57 16.72
C ARG A 20 12.77 8.14 16.29
N SER A 21 13.94 7.95 15.67
CA SER A 21 14.39 6.62 15.24
C SER A 21 14.57 5.63 16.40
N PHE A 22 14.89 6.08 17.62
CA PHE A 22 14.95 5.18 18.76
C PHE A 22 13.56 4.69 19.17
N GLN A 23 12.56 5.58 19.14
CA GLN A 23 11.17 5.19 19.38
C GLN A 23 10.72 4.16 18.34
N GLU A 24 11.01 4.40 17.06
CA GLU A 24 10.65 3.50 15.95
C GLU A 24 11.34 2.15 16.08
N TYR A 25 12.63 2.14 16.39
CA TYR A 25 13.41 0.90 16.59
C TYR A 25 12.90 0.08 17.76
N PHE A 26 12.64 0.68 18.93
CA PHE A 26 12.13 -0.05 20.09
C PHE A 26 10.69 -0.54 19.86
N ALA A 27 9.88 0.21 19.11
CA ALA A 27 8.58 -0.26 18.66
C ALA A 27 8.72 -1.51 17.77
N ALA A 28 9.61 -1.48 16.77
CA ALA A 28 9.87 -2.62 15.89
C ALA A 28 10.38 -3.85 16.67
N GLN A 29 11.32 -3.65 17.60
CA GLN A 29 11.83 -4.72 18.47
C GLN A 29 10.75 -5.33 19.35
N PHE A 30 9.86 -4.50 19.90
CA PHE A 30 8.71 -4.97 20.66
C PHE A 30 7.77 -5.81 19.77
N LEU A 31 7.48 -5.32 18.56
CA LEU A 31 6.60 -5.99 17.60
C LEU A 31 7.13 -7.39 17.23
N VAL A 32 8.43 -7.52 17.01
CA VAL A 32 9.06 -8.80 16.64
C VAL A 32 9.14 -9.78 17.81
N ASN A 33 9.58 -9.31 18.99
CA ASN A 33 10.06 -10.22 20.04
C ASN A 33 9.11 -10.40 21.23
N LYS A 34 8.12 -9.53 21.41
CA LYS A 34 7.32 -9.50 22.65
C LYS A 34 5.84 -9.78 22.42
N ILE A 35 5.35 -9.65 21.20
CA ILE A 35 3.95 -9.95 20.89
C ILE A 35 3.78 -11.45 20.67
N SER A 36 2.97 -12.09 21.51
CA SER A 36 2.55 -13.48 21.34
C SER A 36 1.13 -13.63 20.80
N ASN A 37 0.27 -12.63 20.96
CA ASN A 37 -1.14 -12.65 20.55
C ASN A 37 -1.53 -11.35 19.82
N LYS A 38 -2.53 -11.44 18.92
CA LYS A 38 -3.09 -10.28 18.18
C LYS A 38 -2.06 -9.50 17.35
N LYS A 39 -1.12 -10.21 16.72
CA LYS A 39 -0.06 -9.58 15.91
C LYS A 39 -0.65 -8.84 14.71
N PHE A 40 -1.61 -9.43 14.02
CA PHE A 40 -2.31 -8.81 12.90
C PHE A 40 -2.89 -7.45 13.31
N GLU A 41 -3.69 -7.40 14.37
CA GLU A 41 -4.36 -6.16 14.80
C GLU A 41 -3.37 -5.09 15.26
N LEU A 42 -2.23 -5.49 15.83
CA LEU A 42 -1.23 -4.54 16.27
C LEU A 42 -0.41 -3.98 15.09
N PHE A 43 -0.03 -4.81 14.11
CA PHE A 43 0.58 -4.33 12.86
C PHE A 43 -0.37 -3.41 12.11
N GLU A 44 -1.64 -3.82 11.97
CA GLU A 44 -2.69 -3.02 11.35
C GLU A 44 -2.88 -1.67 12.05
N LYS A 45 -2.84 -1.65 13.38
CA LYS A 45 -2.93 -0.39 14.14
C LYS A 45 -1.70 0.50 13.93
N VAL A 46 -0.49 -0.07 13.92
CA VAL A 46 0.74 0.69 13.67
C VAL A 46 0.70 1.30 12.27
N PHE A 47 0.29 0.52 11.27
CA PHE A 47 0.09 0.98 9.90
C PHE A 47 -0.92 2.14 9.83
N ASN A 48 -2.11 1.96 10.39
CA ASN A 48 -3.17 2.97 10.31
C ASN A 48 -2.86 4.25 11.08
N VAL A 49 -2.02 4.19 12.13
CA VAL A 49 -1.60 5.40 12.87
C VAL A 49 -0.53 6.16 12.09
N ASN A 50 0.44 5.47 11.51
CA ASN A 50 1.51 6.12 10.76
C ASN A 50 2.25 5.18 9.79
N TRP A 51 1.62 4.87 8.67
CA TRP A 51 2.20 3.99 7.65
C TRP A 51 3.48 4.57 7.01
N ARG A 52 3.70 5.89 7.13
CA ARG A 52 4.90 6.59 6.64
C ARG A 52 6.09 6.51 7.57
N ASP A 53 5.91 6.01 8.81
CA ASP A 53 7.02 5.80 9.74
C ASP A 53 7.82 4.54 9.41
N ASN A 54 9.07 4.48 9.89
CA ASN A 54 9.97 3.37 9.60
C ASN A 54 9.73 2.12 10.44
N VAL A 55 8.72 2.10 11.31
CA VAL A 55 8.50 0.97 12.23
C VAL A 55 8.32 -0.34 11.48
N LEU A 56 7.44 -0.39 10.48
CA LEU A 56 7.16 -1.62 9.73
C LEU A 56 8.32 -2.00 8.80
N ASN A 57 9.02 -1.02 8.23
CA ASN A 57 10.26 -1.26 7.48
C ASN A 57 11.32 -1.92 8.39
N MET A 58 11.52 -1.38 9.60
CA MET A 58 12.44 -1.97 10.57
C MET A 58 12.01 -3.37 11.04
N VAL A 59 10.70 -3.62 11.19
CA VAL A 59 10.20 -4.97 11.48
C VAL A 59 10.58 -5.92 10.34
N PHE A 60 10.36 -5.50 9.08
CA PHE A 60 10.72 -6.29 7.91
C PHE A 60 12.23 -6.58 7.85
N ASP A 61 13.06 -5.59 8.15
CA ASP A 61 14.53 -5.76 8.20
C ASP A 61 14.97 -6.72 9.32
N ILE A 62 14.34 -6.65 10.50
CA ILE A 62 14.67 -7.51 11.64
C ILE A 62 14.21 -8.95 11.41
N ASN A 63 12.97 -9.13 10.96
CA ASN A 63 12.36 -10.42 10.72
C ASN A 63 11.27 -10.26 9.64
N PRO A 64 11.58 -10.51 8.36
CA PRO A 64 10.59 -10.36 7.31
C PRO A 64 9.47 -11.41 7.43
N ALA A 65 9.81 -12.63 7.86
CA ALA A 65 8.87 -13.74 7.95
C ALA A 65 7.72 -13.47 8.95
N ILE A 66 7.98 -12.78 10.07
CA ILE A 66 6.91 -12.43 11.02
C ILE A 66 5.96 -11.39 10.42
N LEU A 67 6.47 -10.34 9.75
CA LEU A 67 5.60 -9.33 9.12
C LEU A 67 4.81 -9.93 7.96
N GLU A 68 5.47 -10.77 7.15
CA GLU A 68 4.91 -11.46 6.00
C GLU A 68 3.77 -12.39 6.40
N LYS A 69 4.03 -13.34 7.32
CA LYS A 69 3.07 -14.37 7.74
C LYS A 69 1.92 -13.79 8.56
N GLU A 70 2.20 -12.83 9.44
CA GLU A 70 1.22 -12.36 10.44
C GLU A 70 0.39 -11.17 9.98
N TRP A 71 0.83 -10.42 8.96
CA TRP A 71 0.12 -9.21 8.53
C TRP A 71 0.03 -9.04 7.01
N ILE A 72 1.16 -9.05 6.29
CA ILE A 72 1.14 -8.79 4.84
C ILE A 72 0.26 -9.82 4.12
N ILE A 73 0.53 -11.12 4.25
CA ILE A 73 -0.26 -12.15 3.57
C ILE A 73 -1.76 -12.07 3.94
N PRO A 74 -2.15 -12.08 5.24
CA PRO A 74 -3.55 -11.99 5.60
C PRO A 74 -4.25 -10.72 5.08
N LYS A 75 -3.58 -9.55 5.16
CA LYS A 75 -4.11 -8.28 4.66
C LYS A 75 -4.27 -8.32 3.13
N SER A 76 -3.28 -8.84 2.42
CA SER A 76 -3.31 -8.98 0.97
C SER A 76 -4.43 -9.91 0.51
N ILE A 77 -4.63 -11.05 1.17
CA ILE A 77 -5.75 -11.98 0.88
C ILE A 77 -7.10 -11.28 1.09
N TYR A 78 -7.24 -10.53 2.18
CA TYR A 78 -8.46 -9.77 2.45
C TYR A 78 -8.74 -8.74 1.35
N ILE A 79 -7.73 -7.94 0.97
CA ILE A 79 -7.84 -6.96 -0.11
C ILE A 79 -8.23 -7.64 -1.43
N LEU A 80 -7.52 -8.70 -1.82
CA LEU A 80 -7.83 -9.45 -3.04
C LEU A 80 -9.27 -9.98 -3.05
N SER A 81 -9.75 -10.48 -1.91
CA SER A 81 -11.14 -10.94 -1.79
C SER A 81 -12.14 -9.81 -1.94
N ASP A 82 -11.86 -8.63 -1.38
CA ASP A 82 -12.76 -7.48 -1.38
C ASP A 82 -12.81 -6.76 -2.73
N VAL A 83 -11.73 -6.79 -3.52
CA VAL A 83 -11.68 -6.09 -4.83
C VAL A 83 -12.06 -6.98 -6.02
N LYS A 84 -12.05 -8.32 -5.85
CA LYS A 84 -12.21 -9.27 -6.95
C LYS A 84 -13.50 -9.11 -7.76
N GLU A 85 -14.61 -8.79 -7.09
CA GLU A 85 -15.91 -8.64 -7.75
C GLU A 85 -16.05 -7.34 -8.55
N PHE A 86 -15.17 -6.37 -8.33
CA PHE A 86 -15.19 -5.06 -8.98
C PHE A 86 -14.22 -4.95 -10.16
N ILE A 87 -13.54 -6.04 -10.52
CA ILE A 87 -12.66 -6.05 -11.71
C ILE A 87 -13.53 -5.85 -12.96
N GLY A 88 -13.23 -4.79 -13.72
CA GLY A 88 -14.05 -4.34 -14.85
C GLY A 88 -15.18 -3.36 -14.49
N GLU A 89 -15.39 -3.05 -13.20
CA GLU A 89 -16.29 -2.00 -12.73
C GLU A 89 -15.48 -0.81 -12.19
N ASP A 90 -14.91 -0.01 -13.09
CA ASP A 90 -13.86 0.97 -12.79
C ASP A 90 -14.16 1.90 -11.61
N ILE A 91 -15.37 2.46 -11.55
CA ILE A 91 -15.76 3.37 -10.46
C ILE A 91 -15.80 2.66 -9.11
N LEU A 92 -16.34 1.44 -9.05
CA LEU A 92 -16.40 0.67 -7.82
C LEU A 92 -15.01 0.20 -7.40
N LEU A 93 -14.18 -0.20 -8.37
CA LEU A 93 -12.78 -0.53 -8.12
C LEU A 93 -12.03 0.69 -7.56
N LEU A 94 -12.17 1.85 -8.18
CA LEU A 94 -11.57 3.11 -7.73
C LEU A 94 -12.02 3.48 -6.32
N ASN A 95 -13.31 3.35 -5.99
CA ASN A 95 -13.85 3.59 -4.65
C ASN A 95 -13.15 2.78 -3.55
N LYS A 96 -12.82 1.51 -3.82
CA LYS A 96 -12.10 0.66 -2.85
C LYS A 96 -10.68 1.15 -2.56
N ILE A 97 -10.07 1.87 -3.49
CA ILE A 97 -8.67 2.28 -3.41
C ILE A 97 -8.51 3.76 -3.02
N TYR A 98 -9.35 4.65 -3.54
CA TYR A 98 -9.19 6.10 -3.48
C TYR A 98 -10.47 6.81 -3.07
N SER A 99 -10.36 7.98 -2.45
CA SER A 99 -11.52 8.77 -2.03
C SER A 99 -12.07 9.67 -3.13
N SER A 100 -11.22 10.03 -4.09
CA SER A 100 -11.62 10.90 -5.19
C SER A 100 -10.71 10.72 -6.41
N ILE A 101 -11.23 11.13 -7.57
CA ILE A 101 -10.43 11.43 -8.76
C ILE A 101 -10.24 12.94 -8.79
N THR A 102 -8.99 13.39 -8.90
CA THR A 102 -8.59 14.79 -8.86
C THR A 102 -7.59 15.08 -9.98
N THR A 103 -6.97 16.25 -9.97
CA THR A 103 -5.89 16.62 -10.87
C THR A 103 -4.69 17.14 -10.09
N PHE A 104 -3.50 17.01 -10.67
CA PHE A 104 -2.29 17.63 -10.16
C PHE A 104 -1.40 18.12 -11.31
N GLU A 105 -0.55 19.09 -11.03
CA GLU A 105 0.43 19.61 -11.98
C GLU A 105 1.78 18.89 -11.78
N ASN A 106 2.38 18.39 -12.84
CA ASN A 106 3.73 17.81 -12.80
C ASN A 106 4.82 18.89 -12.87
N ASP A 107 6.09 18.51 -12.73
CA ASP A 107 7.22 19.45 -12.77
C ASP A 107 7.39 20.19 -14.12
N TYR A 108 6.69 19.75 -15.17
CA TYR A 108 6.70 20.35 -16.51
C TYR A 108 5.51 21.29 -16.74
N GLY A 109 4.63 21.47 -15.76
CA GLY A 109 3.42 22.29 -15.89
C GLY A 109 2.24 21.59 -16.57
N GLU A 110 2.31 20.28 -16.76
CA GLU A 110 1.22 19.50 -17.35
C GLU A 110 0.25 19.06 -16.26
N THR A 111 -1.05 19.27 -16.49
CA THR A 111 -2.10 18.77 -15.60
C THR A 111 -2.37 17.30 -15.90
N LEU A 112 -2.32 16.46 -14.88
CA LEU A 112 -2.54 15.02 -14.95
C LEU A 112 -3.67 14.59 -14.00
N ILE A 113 -4.28 13.44 -14.28
CA ILE A 113 -5.23 12.81 -13.35
C ILE A 113 -4.49 12.36 -12.10
N GLY A 114 -4.98 12.79 -10.95
CA GLY A 114 -4.55 12.36 -9.62
C GLY A 114 -5.65 11.61 -8.89
N PHE A 115 -5.29 11.04 -7.74
CA PHE A 115 -6.22 10.33 -6.88
C PHE A 115 -6.11 10.82 -5.45
N GLY A 116 -7.25 11.19 -4.86
CA GLY A 116 -7.32 11.59 -3.46
C GLY A 116 -7.13 10.40 -2.53
N MET A 117 -6.30 10.60 -1.51
CA MET A 117 -6.19 9.70 -0.36
C MET A 117 -7.13 10.21 0.73
N GLY A 118 -8.10 9.40 1.15
CA GLY A 118 -9.08 9.81 2.15
C GLY A 118 -9.92 8.65 2.66
N HIS A 119 -10.18 8.66 3.98
CA HIS A 119 -10.83 7.61 4.79
C HIS A 119 -10.01 6.35 5.07
N SER A 120 -10.21 5.81 6.29
CA SER A 120 -9.47 4.68 6.89
C SER A 120 -9.77 3.31 6.27
N SER A 121 -10.64 3.24 5.27
CA SER A 121 -11.09 2.00 4.63
C SER A 121 -10.44 1.73 3.28
N ASN A 122 -9.72 2.70 2.71
CA ASN A 122 -9.27 2.63 1.33
C ASN A 122 -7.85 2.03 1.22
N TYR A 123 -7.61 1.22 0.19
CA TYR A 123 -6.37 0.44 0.11
C TYR A 123 -5.16 1.18 -0.51
N ALA A 124 -5.30 2.45 -0.95
CA ALA A 124 -4.21 3.21 -1.55
C ALA A 124 -2.92 3.19 -0.71
N GLU A 125 -3.04 3.49 0.59
CA GLU A 125 -1.88 3.56 1.49
C GLU A 125 -1.17 2.20 1.57
N PHE A 126 -1.95 1.11 1.61
CA PHE A 126 -1.38 -0.23 1.67
C PHE A 126 -0.66 -0.58 0.36
N PHE A 127 -1.25 -0.29 -0.80
CA PHE A 127 -0.57 -0.51 -2.08
C PHE A 127 0.72 0.31 -2.19
N MET A 128 0.71 1.57 -1.75
CA MET A 128 1.92 2.40 -1.73
C MET A 128 3.01 1.81 -0.83
N PHE A 129 2.65 1.44 0.40
CA PHE A 129 3.57 0.80 1.33
C PHE A 129 4.10 -0.52 0.76
N PHE A 130 3.23 -1.38 0.25
CA PHE A 130 3.55 -2.70 -0.27
C PHE A 130 4.50 -2.62 -1.48
N ASN A 131 4.17 -1.76 -2.45
CA ASN A 131 5.02 -1.57 -3.63
C ASN A 131 6.38 -0.99 -3.25
N LYS A 132 6.46 -0.14 -2.23
CA LYS A 132 7.75 0.37 -1.76
C LYS A 132 8.56 -0.67 -0.98
N LEU A 133 7.90 -1.50 -0.18
CA LEU A 133 8.55 -2.58 0.57
C LEU A 133 9.18 -3.62 -0.37
N TYR A 134 8.54 -3.88 -1.51
CA TYR A 134 8.99 -4.81 -2.55
C TYR A 134 9.31 -4.11 -3.87
N GLU A 135 10.02 -2.97 -3.80
CA GLU A 135 10.26 -2.09 -4.95
C GLU A 135 10.96 -2.79 -6.12
N ASN A 136 11.95 -3.64 -5.85
CA ASN A 136 12.68 -4.36 -6.89
C ASN A 136 11.77 -5.35 -7.63
N GLU A 137 11.00 -6.15 -6.88
CA GLU A 137 10.04 -7.10 -7.43
C GLU A 137 8.91 -6.38 -8.17
N TYR A 138 8.46 -5.23 -7.66
CA TYR A 138 7.45 -4.41 -8.31
C TYR A 138 7.92 -3.87 -9.66
N GLU A 139 9.15 -3.34 -9.71
CA GLU A 139 9.75 -2.85 -10.96
C GLU A 139 9.90 -3.95 -12.00
N GLU A 140 10.33 -5.15 -11.60
CA GLU A 140 10.43 -6.30 -12.48
C GLU A 140 9.05 -6.73 -12.98
N TYR A 141 8.09 -6.87 -12.08
CA TYR A 141 6.70 -7.20 -12.42
C TYR A 141 6.08 -6.19 -13.39
N CYS A 142 6.34 -4.89 -13.20
CA CYS A 142 5.83 -3.84 -14.07
C CYS A 142 6.44 -3.87 -15.48
N LYS A 143 7.68 -4.33 -15.65
CA LYS A 143 8.31 -4.49 -16.96
C LYS A 143 7.64 -5.63 -17.75
N GLU A 144 7.29 -6.72 -17.06
CA GLU A 144 6.60 -7.87 -17.68
C GLU A 144 5.11 -7.59 -17.93
N ASN A 145 4.49 -6.75 -17.09
CA ASN A 145 3.07 -6.40 -17.14
C ASN A 145 2.90 -4.92 -17.51
N PHE A 146 3.55 -4.51 -18.60
CA PHE A 146 3.46 -3.14 -19.11
C PHE A 146 2.04 -2.80 -19.55
N ILE A 147 1.57 -1.61 -19.17
CA ILE A 147 0.24 -1.12 -19.51
C ILE A 147 0.38 -0.20 -20.72
N GLN A 148 -0.27 -0.59 -21.81
CA GLN A 148 -0.40 0.25 -23.00
C GLN A 148 -1.82 0.85 -23.03
N LYS A 149 -1.90 2.17 -22.92
CA LYS A 149 -3.14 2.91 -23.11
C LYS A 149 -3.54 2.98 -24.59
N SER A 150 -4.84 2.99 -24.86
CA SER A 150 -5.35 3.19 -26.22
C SER A 150 -5.10 4.63 -26.70
N GLU A 151 -4.88 4.84 -28.00
CA GLU A 151 -4.73 6.21 -28.57
C GLU A 151 -5.97 7.08 -28.30
N SER A 152 -7.15 6.46 -28.17
CA SER A 152 -8.39 7.16 -27.87
C SER A 152 -8.48 7.63 -26.41
N SER A 153 -7.80 6.97 -25.47
CA SER A 153 -7.92 7.24 -24.03
C SER A 153 -7.44 8.64 -23.65
N THR A 154 -6.36 9.14 -24.28
CA THR A 154 -5.79 10.47 -24.00
C THR A 154 -6.82 11.59 -24.13
N LYS A 155 -7.68 11.53 -25.15
CA LYS A 155 -8.73 12.53 -25.35
C LYS A 155 -9.80 12.47 -24.24
N PHE A 156 -10.10 11.28 -23.74
CA PHE A 156 -11.05 11.13 -22.63
C PHE A 156 -10.44 11.58 -21.30
N GLU A 157 -9.12 11.40 -21.10
CA GLU A 157 -8.41 11.97 -19.96
C GLU A 157 -8.43 13.50 -19.97
N GLU A 158 -8.18 14.14 -21.12
CA GLU A 158 -8.29 15.60 -21.26
C GLU A 158 -9.70 16.10 -20.90
N ASN A 159 -10.74 15.45 -21.43
CA ASN A 159 -12.12 15.79 -21.08
C ASN A 159 -12.42 15.59 -19.59
N LEU A 160 -11.84 14.56 -18.97
CA LEU A 160 -12.00 14.28 -17.54
C LEU A 160 -11.31 15.35 -16.68
N ILE A 161 -10.11 15.77 -17.08
CA ILE A 161 -9.37 16.88 -16.46
C ILE A 161 -10.19 18.18 -16.56
N ASP A 162 -10.71 18.50 -17.74
CA ASP A 162 -11.57 19.67 -17.94
C ASP A 162 -12.82 19.63 -17.07
N LEU A 163 -13.45 18.45 -16.94
CA LEU A 163 -14.61 18.26 -16.07
C LEU A 163 -14.26 18.53 -14.61
N ILE A 164 -13.16 17.98 -14.11
CA ILE A 164 -12.68 18.16 -12.73
C ILE A 164 -12.34 19.63 -12.47
N ASN A 165 -11.63 20.28 -13.39
CA ASN A 165 -11.26 21.68 -13.26
C ASN A 165 -12.48 22.62 -13.22
N ASN A 166 -13.56 22.27 -13.92
CA ASN A 166 -14.79 23.07 -13.96
C ASN A 166 -15.79 22.76 -12.83
N SER A 167 -15.81 21.51 -12.35
CA SER A 167 -16.89 21.00 -11.48
C SER A 167 -16.40 20.55 -10.09
N GLY A 168 -15.08 20.48 -9.88
CA GLY A 168 -14.45 19.93 -8.70
C GLY A 168 -14.13 18.44 -8.81
N ASP A 169 -13.41 17.93 -7.81
CA ASP A 169 -13.03 16.51 -7.71
C ASP A 169 -14.24 15.58 -7.78
N ILE A 170 -14.05 14.42 -8.41
CA ILE A 170 -15.05 13.35 -8.43
C ILE A 170 -14.95 12.60 -7.11
N ASN A 171 -15.95 12.77 -6.24
CA ASN A 171 -16.04 12.05 -4.98
C ASN A 171 -16.37 10.57 -5.24
N LEU A 172 -15.47 9.67 -4.83
CA LEU A 172 -15.65 8.24 -4.99
C LEU A 172 -16.33 7.59 -3.79
N VAL A 173 -16.52 8.27 -2.65
CA VAL A 173 -17.08 7.70 -1.40
C VAL A 173 -18.53 7.24 -1.58
N GLU A 174 -19.29 7.93 -2.43
CA GLU A 174 -20.69 7.63 -2.76
C GLU A 174 -20.80 7.34 -4.26
N PRO A 175 -20.29 6.19 -4.75
CA PRO A 175 -20.20 5.93 -6.19
C PRO A 175 -21.57 5.89 -6.88
N GLU A 176 -22.64 5.57 -6.15
CA GLU A 176 -24.02 5.51 -6.63
C GLU A 176 -24.61 6.87 -7.05
N VAL A 177 -24.03 7.99 -6.62
CA VAL A 177 -24.50 9.33 -7.00
C VAL A 177 -23.70 9.94 -8.16
N ILE A 178 -22.68 9.24 -8.67
CA ILE A 178 -21.86 9.73 -9.78
C ILE A 178 -22.68 9.72 -11.08
N ASP A 179 -22.65 10.84 -11.81
CA ASP A 179 -23.38 11.00 -13.06
C ASP A 179 -22.96 9.91 -14.09
N PRO A 180 -23.91 9.23 -14.76
CA PRO A 180 -23.59 8.21 -15.76
C PRO A 180 -22.65 8.67 -16.89
N TYR A 181 -22.66 9.95 -17.25
CA TYR A 181 -21.71 10.55 -18.18
C TYR A 181 -20.28 10.54 -17.63
N VAL A 182 -20.11 10.84 -16.34
CA VAL A 182 -18.80 10.79 -15.67
C VAL A 182 -18.30 9.34 -15.60
N ILE A 183 -19.19 8.39 -15.32
CA ILE A 183 -18.85 6.95 -15.32
C ILE A 183 -18.34 6.52 -16.70
N ASP A 184 -19.08 6.84 -17.77
CA ASP A 184 -18.68 6.54 -19.15
C ASP A 184 -17.33 7.20 -19.52
N LEU A 185 -17.11 8.42 -19.05
CA LEU A 185 -15.86 9.16 -19.27
C LEU A 185 -14.67 8.50 -18.56
N VAL A 186 -14.83 8.10 -17.30
CA VAL A 186 -13.81 7.38 -16.53
C VAL A 186 -13.44 6.06 -17.21
N ASN A 187 -14.44 5.28 -17.62
CA ASN A 187 -14.21 4.00 -18.29
C ASN A 187 -13.42 4.18 -19.60
N LYS A 188 -13.76 5.20 -20.40
CA LYS A 188 -13.08 5.49 -21.67
C LYS A 188 -11.70 6.12 -21.51
N ALA A 189 -11.44 6.73 -20.36
CA ALA A 189 -10.14 7.30 -20.01
C ALA A 189 -9.10 6.22 -19.63
N GLU A 190 -9.53 4.96 -19.40
CA GLU A 190 -8.64 3.83 -19.09
C GLU A 190 -7.68 4.14 -17.93
N ILE A 191 -8.21 4.72 -16.85
CA ILE A 191 -7.41 5.16 -15.69
C ILE A 191 -7.24 4.08 -14.62
N THR A 192 -7.92 2.94 -14.71
CA THR A 192 -7.84 1.83 -13.75
C THR A 192 -6.81 0.72 -14.01
N PRO A 193 -6.21 0.53 -15.21
CA PRO A 193 -5.27 -0.58 -15.46
C PRO A 193 -4.08 -0.63 -14.49
N PHE A 194 -3.62 0.52 -13.97
CA PHE A 194 -2.53 0.53 -12.99
C PHE A 194 -2.93 -0.09 -11.64
N ILE A 195 -4.21 0.00 -11.27
CA ILE A 195 -4.78 -0.62 -10.08
C ILE A 195 -4.85 -2.12 -10.28
N GLU A 196 -5.33 -2.58 -11.43
CA GLU A 196 -5.36 -4.00 -11.78
C GLU A 196 -3.95 -4.61 -11.75
N ARG A 197 -2.94 -3.88 -12.25
CA ARG A 197 -1.54 -4.29 -12.14
C ARG A 197 -1.07 -4.38 -10.68
N ASN A 198 -1.45 -3.44 -9.82
CA ASN A 198 -1.13 -3.51 -8.39
C ASN A 198 -1.80 -4.70 -7.71
N ILE A 199 -3.05 -5.01 -8.06
CA ILE A 199 -3.78 -6.20 -7.59
C ILE A 199 -3.09 -7.48 -8.08
N GLY A 200 -2.67 -7.51 -9.34
CA GLY A 200 -1.90 -8.62 -9.92
C GLY A 200 -0.56 -8.83 -9.22
N PHE A 201 0.17 -7.74 -8.96
CA PHE A 201 1.42 -7.78 -8.21
C PHE A 201 1.22 -8.30 -6.78
N LEU A 202 0.14 -7.89 -6.13
CA LEU A 202 -0.22 -8.36 -4.80
C LEU A 202 -0.40 -9.89 -4.77
N ALA A 203 -1.15 -10.43 -5.74
CA ALA A 203 -1.33 -11.88 -5.89
C ALA A 203 -0.02 -12.61 -6.20
N TYR A 204 0.77 -12.07 -7.12
CA TYR A 204 2.10 -12.60 -7.49
C TYR A 204 3.02 -12.71 -6.27
N MET A 205 3.08 -11.68 -5.45
CA MET A 205 3.94 -11.65 -4.26
C MET A 205 3.48 -12.62 -3.16
N ILE A 206 2.17 -12.80 -2.95
CA ILE A 206 1.66 -13.82 -2.02
C ILE A 206 2.21 -15.20 -2.39
N ASP A 207 2.19 -15.56 -3.67
CA ASP A 207 2.71 -16.84 -4.14
C ASP A 207 4.21 -16.99 -3.90
N ILE A 208 5.00 -15.93 -4.12
CA ILE A 208 6.44 -15.91 -3.86
C ILE A 208 6.73 -16.08 -2.37
N ILE A 209 6.08 -15.28 -1.53
CA ILE A 209 6.29 -15.28 -0.08
C ILE A 209 5.90 -16.65 0.49
N ASN A 210 4.77 -17.23 0.05
CA ASN A 210 4.35 -18.57 0.49
C ASN A 210 5.36 -19.66 0.08
N LYS A 211 5.88 -19.62 -1.15
CA LYS A 211 6.92 -20.58 -1.59
C LYS A 211 8.20 -20.45 -0.77
N LYS A 212 8.65 -19.23 -0.51
CA LYS A 212 9.83 -18.92 0.32
C LYS A 212 9.66 -19.45 1.74
N ASN A 213 8.52 -19.17 2.37
CA ASN A 213 8.23 -19.58 3.74
C ASN A 213 8.08 -21.10 3.89
N ASN A 214 7.40 -21.76 2.95
CA ASN A 214 7.28 -23.22 2.97
C ASN A 214 8.64 -23.91 2.85
N LYS A 215 9.54 -23.39 2.00
CA LYS A 215 10.90 -23.91 1.87
C LYS A 215 11.69 -23.78 3.18
N GLN A 216 11.62 -22.62 3.83
CA GLN A 216 12.30 -22.41 5.12
C GLN A 216 11.79 -23.37 6.20
N ASP A 217 10.47 -23.59 6.28
CA ASP A 217 9.88 -24.50 7.26
C ASP A 217 10.33 -25.96 7.01
N VAL A 218 10.47 -26.37 5.74
CA VAL A 218 11.03 -27.69 5.37
C VAL A 218 12.51 -27.82 5.73
N ASP A 219 13.33 -26.80 5.42
CA ASP A 219 14.76 -26.80 5.71
C ASP A 219 15.03 -26.88 7.23
N ILE A 220 14.24 -26.15 8.04
CA ILE A 220 14.30 -26.22 9.52
C ILE A 220 13.90 -27.61 10.01
N ALA A 221 12.82 -28.19 9.48
CA ALA A 221 12.38 -29.53 9.87
C ALA A 221 13.43 -30.59 9.54
N ALA A 222 14.10 -30.49 8.39
CA ALA A 222 15.20 -31.39 8.03
C ALA A 222 16.37 -31.29 9.03
N LEU A 223 16.76 -30.07 9.41
CA LEU A 223 17.83 -29.85 10.40
C LEU A 223 17.50 -30.43 11.79
N ILE A 224 16.22 -30.39 12.20
CA ILE A 224 15.78 -30.94 13.50
C ILE A 224 15.69 -32.48 13.47
N LEU A 225 15.46 -33.07 12.30
CA LEU A 225 15.32 -34.53 12.13
C LEU A 225 16.65 -35.25 11.86
N ASP A 226 17.71 -34.49 11.53
CA ASP A 226 19.07 -34.99 11.33
C ASP A 226 19.94 -34.98 12.63
N ASP A 227 19.40 -34.49 13.76
CA ASP A 227 19.97 -34.52 15.12
C ASP A 227 19.32 -35.62 16.01
#